data_AF-A0A955SVW7-F1
#
_entry.id   AF-A0A955SVW7-F1
#
_cell.length_a   1.000
_cell.length_b   1.000
_cell.length_c   1.000
_cell.angle_alpha   90.00
_cell.angle_beta   90.00
_cell.angle_gamma   90.00
#
_symmetry.space_group_name_H-M   'P 1'
#
loop_
_entity.id
_entity.type
_entity.pdbx_description
1 polymer ?
#
loop_
_entity_poly.entity_id
_entity_poly.type
_entity_poly.pdbx_seq_one_letter_code
_entity_poly.pdbx_strand_id
1 'polypeptide(L)'
;MGSKSNQTKPITGFPEWLPEERLLELRFLRTIQETFELFGFANIETPAVERNETLASKGEVNKQIYSLYRPNVPEDVEKDTGLSLHFDLTVPLARYVGQHFGKLTFPFRRYQIQKVWRGERTQRGRSREFYQCDID
;
A
#
# COMPACT_ATOMS: atom_id res chain seq x y z
N MET A 1 -8.00 -41.83 -16.15
CA MET A 1 -7.64 -41.04 -14.95
C MET A 1 -7.49 -39.59 -15.37
N GLY A 2 -8.45 -38.74 -15.01
CA GLY A 2 -8.40 -37.31 -15.34
C GLY A 2 -7.33 -36.62 -14.51
N SER A 3 -6.34 -36.02 -15.18
CA SER A 3 -5.40 -35.09 -14.56
C SER A 3 -6.20 -33.95 -13.91
N LYS A 4 -6.23 -33.91 -12.57
CA LYS A 4 -6.72 -32.71 -11.86
C LYS A 4 -5.68 -31.62 -12.10
N SER A 5 -6.02 -30.65 -12.94
CA SER A 5 -5.26 -29.41 -13.04
C SER A 5 -5.20 -28.80 -11.65
N ASN A 6 -3.97 -28.62 -11.13
CA ASN A 6 -3.75 -28.03 -9.83
C ASN A 6 -3.85 -26.50 -9.96
N GLN A 7 -5.06 -25.99 -10.22
CA GLN A 7 -5.29 -24.55 -10.27
C GLN A 7 -5.25 -23.98 -8.85
N THR A 8 -4.27 -23.12 -8.60
CA THR A 8 -4.15 -22.34 -7.38
C THR A 8 -5.35 -21.40 -7.25
N LYS A 9 -6.01 -21.39 -6.09
CA LYS A 9 -7.14 -20.50 -5.82
C LYS A 9 -6.65 -19.06 -5.55
N PRO A 10 -7.38 -18.03 -6.01
CA PRO A 10 -7.06 -16.64 -5.70
C PRO A 10 -7.16 -16.36 -4.20
N ILE A 11 -6.38 -15.40 -3.72
CA ILE A 11 -6.38 -15.00 -2.31
C ILE A 11 -7.54 -14.03 -2.06
N THR A 12 -8.45 -14.39 -1.15
CA THR A 12 -9.60 -13.54 -0.80
C THR A 12 -9.16 -12.14 -0.40
N GLY A 13 -9.69 -11.12 -1.07
CA GLY A 13 -9.38 -9.71 -0.82
C GLY A 13 -8.17 -9.16 -1.58
N PHE A 14 -7.51 -9.96 -2.41
CA PHE A 14 -6.41 -9.54 -3.28
C PHE A 14 -6.88 -9.66 -4.73
N PRO A 15 -7.33 -8.57 -5.36
CA PRO A 15 -7.90 -8.62 -6.70
C PRO A 15 -6.83 -8.94 -7.75
N GLU A 16 -7.20 -9.77 -8.72
CA GLU A 16 -6.41 -10.06 -9.92
C GLU A 16 -7.30 -9.76 -11.12
N TRP A 17 -6.94 -8.74 -11.89
CA TRP A 17 -7.72 -8.22 -13.00
C TRP A 17 -7.32 -8.87 -14.32
N LEU A 18 -8.30 -9.22 -15.15
CA LEU A 18 -8.08 -9.57 -16.55
C LEU A 18 -7.56 -8.35 -17.34
N PRO A 19 -6.92 -8.54 -18.51
CA PRO A 19 -6.37 -7.44 -19.30
C PRO A 19 -7.35 -6.30 -19.57
N GLU A 20 -8.61 -6.61 -19.87
CA GLU A 20 -9.66 -5.63 -20.15
C GLU A 20 -10.02 -4.80 -18.91
N GLU A 21 -10.11 -5.44 -17.74
CA GLU A 21 -10.35 -4.80 -16.45
C GLU A 21 -9.16 -3.92 -16.05
N ARG A 22 -7.94 -4.44 -16.26
CA ARG A 22 -6.70 -3.69 -15.97
C ARG A 22 -6.58 -2.45 -16.85
N LEU A 23 -6.99 -2.53 -18.11
CA LEU A 23 -7.00 -1.38 -19.01
C LEU A 23 -7.94 -0.27 -18.52
N LEU A 24 -9.12 -0.63 -18.01
CA LEU A 24 -10.06 0.32 -17.42
C LEU A 24 -9.49 0.95 -16.14
N GLU A 25 -8.89 0.15 -15.26
CA GLU A 25 -8.23 0.65 -14.04
C GLU A 25 -7.13 1.66 -14.39
N LEU A 26 -6.26 1.34 -15.35
CA LEU A 26 -5.19 2.24 -15.80
C LEU A 26 -5.71 3.56 -16.36
N ARG A 27 -6.80 3.52 -17.12
CA ARG A 27 -7.43 4.73 -17.67
C ARG A 27 -7.94 5.63 -16.55
N PHE A 28 -8.60 5.04 -15.54
CA PHE A 28 -9.10 5.78 -14.38
C PHE A 28 -7.97 6.44 -13.59
N LEU A 29 -6.92 5.68 -13.26
CA LEU A 29 -5.75 6.18 -12.54
C LEU A 29 -5.08 7.33 -13.30
N ARG A 30 -4.87 7.18 -14.62
CA ARG A 30 -4.27 8.23 -15.45
C ARG A 30 -5.06 9.53 -15.42
N THR A 31 -6.38 9.48 -15.58
CA THR A 31 -7.23 10.68 -15.59
C THR A 31 -7.12 11.45 -14.27
N ILE A 32 -7.04 10.74 -13.13
CA ILE A 32 -6.85 11.38 -11.83
C ILE A 32 -5.47 12.00 -11.71
N GLN A 33 -4.41 11.29 -12.12
CA GLN A 33 -3.02 11.79 -12.11
C GLN A 33 -2.89 13.08 -12.92
N GLU A 34 -3.36 13.06 -14.17
CA GLU A 34 -3.34 14.22 -15.06
C GLU A 34 -4.10 15.40 -14.45
N THR A 35 -5.23 15.14 -13.80
CA THR A 35 -6.00 16.19 -13.11
C THR A 35 -5.20 16.80 -11.96
N PHE A 36 -4.54 16.01 -11.10
CA PHE A 36 -3.73 16.55 -10.01
C PHE A 36 -2.52 17.35 -10.50
N GLU A 37 -1.84 16.86 -11.54
CA GLU A 37 -0.69 17.51 -12.13
C GLU A 37 -1.04 18.86 -12.76
N LEU A 38 -2.21 18.96 -13.41
CA LEU A 38 -2.74 20.23 -13.94
C LEU A 38 -2.93 21.30 -12.85
N PHE A 39 -3.17 20.90 -11.60
CA PHE A 39 -3.31 21.80 -10.45
C PHE A 39 -2.01 22.03 -9.68
N GLY A 40 -0.88 21.51 -10.19
CA GLY A 40 0.46 21.73 -9.64
C GLY A 40 0.78 20.87 -8.42
N PHE A 41 0.10 19.73 -8.25
CA PHE A 41 0.45 18.74 -7.23
C PHE A 41 1.55 17.81 -7.75
N ALA A 42 2.63 17.69 -6.98
CA ALA A 42 3.74 16.80 -7.32
C ALA A 42 3.41 15.35 -6.92
N ASN A 43 3.74 14.39 -7.78
CA ASN A 43 3.67 12.98 -7.42
C ASN A 43 4.80 12.64 -6.43
N ILE A 44 4.46 11.87 -5.40
CA ILE A 44 5.44 11.12 -4.63
C ILE A 44 5.04 9.65 -4.55
N GLU A 45 6.03 8.82 -4.24
CA GLU A 45 5.83 7.42 -3.93
C GLU A 45 6.60 7.08 -2.66
N THR A 46 5.95 6.46 -1.67
CA THR A 46 6.62 5.91 -0.50
C THR A 46 6.79 4.40 -0.64
N PRO A 47 7.79 3.79 0.01
CA PRO A 47 7.92 2.34 0.03
C PRO A 47 6.63 1.66 0.53
N ALA A 48 6.32 0.50 -0.03
CA ALA A 48 5.20 -0.34 0.44
C ALA A 48 5.38 -0.83 1.88
N VAL A 49 6.61 -0.79 2.39
CA VAL A 49 7.03 -1.32 3.69
C VAL A 49 7.50 -0.19 4.59
N GLU A 50 7.02 -0.19 5.82
CA GLU A 50 7.39 0.74 6.87
C GLU A 50 7.87 -0.02 8.12
N ARG A 51 8.60 0.69 9.00
CA ARG A 51 8.92 0.14 10.33
C ARG A 51 7.65 0.06 11.17
N ASN A 52 7.53 -0.97 12.00
CA ASN A 52 6.41 -1.12 12.91
C ASN A 52 6.22 0.12 13.80
N GLU A 53 7.33 0.73 14.26
CA GLU A 53 7.30 1.96 15.06
C GLU A 53 6.74 3.18 14.29
N THR A 54 6.91 3.22 12.97
CA THR A 54 6.37 4.30 12.12
C THR A 54 4.86 4.15 11.99
N LEU A 55 4.36 2.92 11.85
CA LEU A 55 2.93 2.62 11.74
C LEU A 55 2.21 2.62 13.09
N ALA A 56 2.95 2.55 14.20
CA ALA A 56 2.42 2.55 15.56
C ALA A 56 1.81 3.91 15.90
N SER A 57 0.52 4.07 15.60
CA SER A 57 -0.31 5.15 16.14
C SER A 57 -1.02 4.68 17.41
N LYS A 58 -1.30 5.60 18.34
CA LYS A 58 -2.06 5.31 19.57
C LYS A 58 -3.50 4.91 19.21
N GLY A 59 -3.79 3.61 19.05
CA GLY A 59 -5.16 3.13 18.78
C GLY A 59 -5.31 1.67 18.33
N GLU A 60 -6.54 1.29 17.93
CA GLU A 60 -6.94 -0.06 17.51
C GLU A 60 -6.40 -0.49 16.12
N VAL A 61 -5.75 0.42 15.38
CA VAL A 61 -5.22 0.21 14.02
C VAL A 61 -4.17 -0.91 13.95
N ASN A 62 -3.48 -1.19 15.05
CA ASN A 62 -2.47 -2.24 15.15
C ASN A 62 -3.00 -3.65 14.83
N LYS A 63 -4.31 -3.90 14.95
CA LYS A 63 -4.90 -5.24 14.70
C LYS A 63 -5.09 -5.57 13.21
N GLN A 64 -4.73 -4.65 12.30
CA GLN A 64 -5.09 -4.73 10.89
C GLN A 64 -3.90 -4.52 9.93
N ILE A 65 -2.67 -4.68 10.41
CA ILE A 65 -1.45 -4.47 9.62
C ILE A 65 -0.84 -5.82 9.22
N TYR A 66 -0.30 -5.94 8.00
CA TYR A 66 0.48 -7.12 7.60
C TYR A 66 1.95 -6.97 7.99
N SER A 67 2.37 -7.74 8.99
CA SER A 67 3.77 -7.87 9.37
C SER A 67 4.55 -8.76 8.41
N LEU A 68 5.82 -8.42 8.17
CA LEU A 68 6.73 -9.20 7.35
C LEU A 68 7.58 -10.13 8.22
N TYR A 69 7.57 -11.42 7.89
CA TYR A 69 8.37 -12.45 8.52
C TYR A 69 9.33 -13.09 7.50
N ARG A 70 10.56 -13.41 7.92
CA ARG A 70 11.53 -14.14 7.11
C ARG A 70 11.63 -15.60 7.59
N PRO A 71 10.96 -16.56 6.93
CA PRO A 71 10.86 -17.93 7.44
C PRO A 71 12.16 -18.75 7.37
N ASN A 72 13.09 -18.37 6.48
CA ASN A 72 14.29 -19.15 6.13
C ASN A 72 15.59 -18.45 6.54
N VAL A 73 15.66 -17.97 7.79
CA VAL A 73 16.88 -17.41 8.38
C VAL A 73 17.49 -18.41 9.38
N PRO A 74 18.81 -18.33 9.66
CA PRO A 74 19.45 -19.12 10.72
C PRO A 74 18.72 -19.02 12.07
N GLU A 75 18.84 -20.03 12.94
CA GLU A 75 18.10 -20.09 14.22
C GLU A 75 18.45 -18.94 15.17
N ASP A 76 19.65 -18.38 15.06
CA ASP A 76 20.13 -17.24 15.84
C ASP A 76 19.66 -15.87 15.29
N VAL A 77 18.96 -15.86 14.16
CA VAL A 77 18.44 -14.65 13.53
C VAL A 77 16.93 -14.52 13.78
N GLU A 78 16.51 -13.34 14.22
CA GLU A 78 15.10 -13.04 14.43
C GLU A 78 14.29 -13.14 13.13
N LYS A 79 13.23 -13.96 13.15
CA LYS A 79 12.33 -14.15 11.99
C LYS A 79 11.37 -12.97 11.79
N ASP A 80 11.00 -12.30 12.88
CA ASP A 80 10.28 -11.04 12.85
C ASP A 80 11.23 -9.95 12.36
N THR A 81 10.79 -9.16 11.39
CA THR A 81 11.65 -8.13 10.79
C THR A 81 11.47 -6.76 11.43
N GLY A 82 10.46 -6.58 12.29
CA GLY A 82 10.04 -5.26 12.74
C GLY A 82 9.49 -4.38 11.61
N LEU A 83 9.15 -4.98 10.46
CA LEU A 83 8.63 -4.31 9.27
C LEU A 83 7.21 -4.77 8.95
N SER A 84 6.43 -3.88 8.34
CA SER A 84 5.05 -4.13 7.96
C SER A 84 4.68 -3.40 6.67
N LEU A 85 3.68 -3.91 5.95
CA LEU A 85 3.09 -3.19 4.82
C LEU A 85 2.36 -1.94 5.32
N HIS A 86 2.50 -0.82 4.62
CA HIS A 86 1.70 0.38 4.91
C HIS A 86 0.20 0.13 4.65
N PHE A 87 -0.64 0.60 5.57
CA PHE A 87 -2.10 0.42 5.54
C PHE A 87 -2.83 1.68 5.05
N ASP A 88 -2.10 2.79 4.96
CA ASP A 88 -2.53 4.08 4.41
C ASP A 88 -1.37 4.82 3.71
N LEU A 89 -1.67 6.00 3.15
CA LEU A 89 -0.68 6.91 2.55
C LEU A 89 -0.32 8.10 3.46
N THR A 90 -1.09 8.35 4.53
CA THR A 90 -0.90 9.50 5.43
C THR A 90 0.28 9.31 6.38
N VAL A 91 0.43 8.13 6.99
CA VAL A 91 1.54 7.84 7.90
C VAL A 91 2.88 7.85 7.16
N PRO A 92 3.02 7.18 5.99
CA PRO A 92 4.22 7.30 5.16
C PRO A 92 4.51 8.74 4.70
N LEU A 93 3.48 9.53 4.37
CA LEU A 93 3.65 10.95 4.04
C LEU A 93 4.29 11.71 5.20
N ALA A 94 3.76 11.57 6.42
CA ALA A 94 4.28 12.29 7.58
C ALA A 94 5.76 11.97 7.82
N ARG A 95 6.15 10.68 7.69
CA ARG A 95 7.55 10.26 7.73
C ARG A 95 8.36 10.89 6.60
N TYR A 96 7.88 10.84 5.36
CA TYR A 96 8.55 11.41 4.19
C TYR A 96 8.83 12.90 4.37
N VAL A 97 7.81 13.68 4.74
CA VAL A 97 7.94 15.12 4.99
C VAL A 97 8.92 15.39 6.12
N GLY A 98 8.84 14.64 7.23
CA GLY A 98 9.76 14.78 8.35
C GLY A 98 11.22 14.52 7.97
N GLN A 99 11.49 13.48 7.18
CA GLN A 99 12.84 13.13 6.71
C GLN A 99 13.39 14.09 5.65
N HIS A 100 12.52 14.70 4.86
CA HIS A 100 12.89 15.55 3.73
C HIS A 100 12.59 17.03 3.97
N PHE A 101 12.24 17.44 5.19
CA PHE A 101 11.75 18.80 5.49
C PHE A 101 12.66 19.91 4.93
N GLY A 102 13.98 19.79 5.13
CA GLY A 102 14.95 20.78 4.62
C GLY A 102 15.23 20.72 3.10
N LYS A 103 14.66 19.75 2.39
CA LYS A 103 14.78 19.57 0.93
C LYS A 103 13.47 19.89 0.19
N LEU A 104 12.35 19.96 0.89
CA LEU A 104 11.04 20.26 0.32
C LEU A 104 10.80 21.77 0.30
N THR A 105 10.18 22.25 -0.78
CA THR A 105 9.71 23.64 -0.86
C THR A 105 8.27 23.69 -0.39
N PHE A 106 8.00 24.59 0.56
CA PHE A 106 6.65 24.82 1.08
C PHE A 106 6.03 26.08 0.45
N PRO A 107 4.71 26.07 0.14
CA PRO A 107 3.75 24.99 0.38
C PRO A 107 4.01 23.76 -0.50
N PHE A 108 4.10 22.59 0.13
CA PHE A 108 4.37 21.31 -0.54
C PHE A 108 3.04 20.65 -0.89
N ARG A 109 2.62 20.82 -2.15
CA ARG A 109 1.39 20.22 -2.70
C ARG A 109 1.72 18.90 -3.36
N ARG A 110 1.12 17.81 -2.87
CA ARG A 110 1.45 16.47 -3.36
C ARG A 110 0.21 15.62 -3.61
N TYR A 111 0.34 14.68 -4.53
CA TYR A 111 -0.61 13.58 -4.67
C TYR A 111 0.12 12.24 -4.60
N GLN A 112 -0.61 11.20 -4.19
CA GLN A 112 -0.09 9.84 -4.11
C GLN A 112 -1.21 8.86 -4.46
N ILE A 113 -0.95 8.00 -5.45
CA ILE A 113 -1.87 6.94 -5.85
C ILE A 113 -1.11 5.62 -5.80
N GLN A 114 -1.33 4.86 -4.74
CA GLN A 114 -0.62 3.62 -4.48
C GLN A 114 -1.54 2.59 -3.84
N LYS A 115 -1.18 1.31 -4.01
CA LYS A 115 -1.83 0.23 -3.30
C LYS A 115 -1.49 0.31 -1.81
N VAL A 116 -2.46 -0.04 -0.97
CA VAL A 116 -2.29 -0.22 0.47
C VAL A 116 -2.85 -1.57 0.89
N TRP A 117 -2.40 -2.06 2.04
CA TRP A 117 -2.80 -3.37 2.52
C TRP A 117 -3.40 -3.33 3.92
N ARG A 118 -4.58 -3.95 4.06
CA ARG A 118 -5.30 -4.05 5.34
C ARG A 118 -5.58 -5.51 5.68
N GLY A 119 -5.19 -5.89 6.90
CA GLY A 119 -5.42 -7.17 7.56
C GLY A 119 -6.87 -7.42 7.97
N GLU A 120 -7.79 -6.53 7.59
CA GLU A 120 -9.22 -6.66 7.90
C GLU A 120 -9.85 -7.88 7.25
N ARG A 121 -10.85 -8.45 7.94
CA ARG A 121 -11.71 -9.47 7.33
C ARG A 121 -12.46 -8.84 6.17
N THR A 122 -12.41 -9.48 5.00
CA THR A 122 -13.11 -9.00 3.80
C THR A 122 -14.61 -8.89 4.05
N GLN A 123 -15.18 -7.77 3.60
CA GLN A 123 -16.61 -7.50 3.56
C GLN A 123 -16.97 -7.03 2.15
N ARG A 124 -18.25 -6.98 1.81
CA ARG A 124 -18.68 -6.45 0.51
C ARG A 124 -18.17 -5.00 0.37
N GLY A 125 -17.38 -4.75 -0.68
CA GLY A 125 -16.74 -3.45 -0.91
C GLY A 125 -15.46 -3.18 -0.09
N ARG A 126 -14.95 -4.17 0.67
CA ARG A 126 -13.70 -4.05 1.44
C ARG A 126 -12.72 -5.15 1.04
N SER A 127 -11.75 -4.80 0.20
CA SER A 127 -10.62 -5.63 -0.17
C SER A 127 -9.47 -5.51 0.84
N ARG A 128 -8.55 -6.48 0.82
CA ARG A 128 -7.33 -6.49 1.64
C ARG A 128 -6.17 -5.77 0.94
N GLU A 129 -6.22 -5.68 -0.38
CA GLU A 129 -5.35 -4.85 -1.23
C GLU A 129 -6.23 -3.98 -2.13
N PHE A 130 -5.96 -2.67 -2.16
CA PHE A 130 -6.66 -1.70 -3.02
C PHE A 130 -5.83 -0.43 -3.17
N TYR A 131 -6.11 0.37 -4.22
CA TYR A 131 -5.52 1.70 -4.37
C TYR A 131 -6.14 2.70 -3.40
N GLN A 132 -5.31 3.45 -2.70
CA GLN A 132 -5.67 4.76 -2.17
C GLN A 132 -5.19 5.86 -3.13
N CYS A 133 -5.87 6.99 -3.06
CA CYS A 133 -5.64 8.16 -3.89
C CYS A 133 -5.78 9.39 -3.01
N ASP A 134 -4.66 9.89 -2.51
CA ASP A 134 -4.61 11.00 -1.57
C ASP A 134 -4.03 12.24 -2.25
N ILE A 135 -4.54 13.40 -1.83
CA ILE A 135 -4.08 14.73 -2.24
C ILE A 135 -4.00 15.61 -0.99
N ASP A 136 -2.85 16.26 -0.81
CA ASP A 136 -2.52 17.06 0.37
C ASP A 136 -1.82 18.37 -0.02
#